data_AF-A0A948YGA6-F1
#
_entry.id   AF-A0A948YGA6-F1
#
_cell.length_a   1.000
_cell.length_b   1.000
_cell.length_c   1.000
_cell.angle_alpha   90.00
_cell.angle_beta   90.00
_cell.angle_gamma   90.00
#
_symmetry.space_group_name_H-M   'P 1'
#
loop_
_entity.id
_entity.type
_entity.pdbx_description
1 polymer ?
#
loop_
_entity_poly.entity_id
_entity_poly.type
_entity_poly.pdbx_seq_one_letter_code
_entity_poly.pdbx_strand_id
1 'polypeptide(L)'
;MENNLSKLWRENLELLDFAFQPILNTHTGKIFAVEALLRNYENIGYKSIFSLFDDVYKNNLLYAFDIMLRNKAIEKFVTIKNYKDIKLFYNLDNRLFEMQDFTKGNTLKILKKFDLNKNALCFEISERHEIACNSNLENVINHYKESDFCIAIDDFGVGYSGYKLLYDMLPNIIKIDRFFLANLEKDAKKRVMVKSICNLAIQLGIKIIAEG
;
A
#
# COMPACT_ATOMS: atom_id res chain seq x y z
N MET A 1 23.49 -1.31 -6.89
CA MET A 1 23.32 -0.67 -5.57
C MET A 1 23.94 -1.61 -4.58
N GLU A 2 25.03 -1.19 -3.95
CA GLU A 2 25.62 -1.96 -2.84
C GLU A 2 24.59 -2.04 -1.72
N ASN A 3 24.27 -3.27 -1.35
CA ASN A 3 23.15 -3.58 -0.49
C ASN A 3 23.60 -3.43 0.98
N ASN A 4 23.18 -2.36 1.64
CA ASN A 4 23.52 -2.07 3.05
C ASN A 4 22.90 -3.06 4.05
N LEU A 5 22.08 -4.00 3.59
CA LEU A 5 21.53 -5.03 4.46
C LEU A 5 22.60 -6.04 4.87
N SER A 6 22.67 -6.28 6.18
CA SER A 6 23.50 -7.33 6.77
C SER A 6 23.12 -8.71 6.22
N LYS A 7 24.02 -9.69 6.37
CA LYS A 7 23.78 -11.08 5.95
C LYS A 7 22.47 -11.63 6.54
N LEU A 8 22.23 -11.39 7.83
CA LEU A 8 21.02 -11.81 8.53
C LEU A 8 19.74 -11.29 7.84
N TRP A 9 19.70 -10.00 7.47
CA TRP A 9 18.51 -9.43 6.83
C TRP A 9 18.28 -9.97 5.42
N ARG A 10 19.35 -10.31 4.70
CA ARG A 10 19.24 -10.96 3.38
C ARG A 10 18.67 -12.38 3.51
N GLU A 11 19.15 -13.16 4.48
CA GLU A 11 18.61 -14.49 4.78
C GLU A 11 17.14 -14.43 5.21
N ASN A 12 16.77 -13.45 6.04
CA ASN A 12 15.38 -13.22 6.42
C ASN A 12 14.49 -12.89 5.20
N LEU A 13 14.97 -12.07 4.27
CA LEU A 13 14.24 -11.72 3.04
C LEU A 13 13.99 -12.93 2.13
N GLU A 14 14.84 -13.95 2.16
CA GLU A 14 14.63 -15.19 1.40
C GLU A 14 13.41 -15.97 1.93
N LEU A 15 13.23 -15.99 3.26
CA LEU A 15 12.14 -16.68 3.94
C LEU A 15 10.77 -15.97 3.83
N LEU A 16 10.79 -14.64 3.71
CA LEU A 16 9.60 -13.83 3.49
C LEU A 16 9.02 -14.07 2.09
N ASP A 17 7.69 -13.99 1.95
CA ASP A 17 7.03 -14.12 0.64
C ASP A 17 5.73 -13.29 0.62
N PHE A 18 5.09 -13.16 -0.54
CA PHE A 18 3.83 -12.45 -0.71
C PHE A 18 2.69 -13.39 -1.10
N ALA A 19 1.57 -13.30 -0.39
CA ALA A 19 0.30 -13.78 -0.91
C ALA A 19 -0.38 -12.64 -1.68
N PHE A 20 -1.15 -12.99 -2.72
CA PHE A 20 -1.90 -12.03 -3.52
C PHE A 20 -3.40 -12.20 -3.31
N GLN A 21 -4.04 -11.16 -2.78
CA GLN A 21 -5.49 -11.12 -2.61
C GLN A 21 -6.14 -10.44 -3.82
N PRO A 22 -7.04 -11.10 -4.56
CA PRO A 22 -7.65 -10.51 -5.75
C PRO A 22 -8.65 -9.41 -5.38
N ILE A 23 -8.61 -8.32 -6.14
CA ILE A 23 -9.56 -7.21 -6.11
C ILE A 23 -10.38 -7.29 -7.40
N LEU A 24 -11.70 -7.43 -7.27
CA LEU A 24 -12.60 -7.67 -8.40
C LEU A 24 -13.35 -6.40 -8.82
N ASN A 25 -13.56 -6.25 -10.12
CA ASN A 25 -14.53 -5.28 -10.62
C ASN A 25 -15.95 -5.84 -10.43
N THR A 26 -16.77 -5.17 -9.61
CA THR A 26 -18.11 -5.65 -9.22
C THR A 26 -19.11 -5.74 -10.38
N HIS A 27 -18.91 -5.00 -11.47
CA HIS A 27 -19.79 -5.04 -12.64
C HIS A 27 -19.44 -6.18 -13.61
N THR A 28 -18.15 -6.48 -13.76
CA THR A 28 -17.67 -7.43 -14.78
C THR A 28 -17.24 -8.78 -14.21
N GLY A 29 -17.04 -8.87 -12.89
CA GLY A 29 -16.50 -10.06 -12.22
C GLY A 29 -15.02 -10.35 -12.52
N LYS A 30 -14.36 -9.51 -13.34
CA LYS A 30 -12.94 -9.68 -13.69
C LYS A 30 -12.05 -9.17 -12.57
N ILE A 31 -10.86 -9.77 -12.45
CA ILE A 31 -9.80 -9.26 -11.59
C ILE A 31 -9.39 -7.88 -12.13
N PHE A 32 -9.49 -6.88 -11.26
CA PHE A 32 -8.99 -5.52 -11.50
C PHE A 32 -7.54 -5.38 -11.04
N ALA A 33 -7.23 -5.99 -9.90
CA ALA A 33 -5.93 -5.90 -9.26
C ALA A 33 -5.69 -7.06 -8.29
N VAL A 34 -4.48 -7.13 -7.75
CA VAL A 34 -4.15 -7.97 -6.59
C VAL A 34 -3.44 -7.13 -5.54
N GLU A 35 -3.75 -7.37 -4.26
CA GLU A 35 -3.03 -6.79 -3.13
C GLU A 35 -1.93 -7.72 -2.64
N ALA A 36 -0.71 -7.17 -2.54
CA ALA A 36 0.46 -7.86 -2.02
C ALA A 36 0.47 -7.85 -0.49
N LEU A 37 0.27 -9.02 0.10
CA LEU A 37 0.25 -9.20 1.54
C LEU A 37 1.47 -10.02 1.98
N LEU A 38 2.33 -9.42 2.80
CA LEU A 38 3.54 -10.08 3.29
C LEU A 38 3.17 -11.30 4.17
N ARG A 39 3.91 -12.40 3.98
CA ARG A 39 3.75 -13.68 4.67
C ARG A 39 5.09 -14.17 5.21
N ASN A 40 5.02 -15.19 6.05
CA ASN A 40 6.16 -15.87 6.67
C ASN A 40 7.00 -15.00 7.62
N TYR A 41 6.48 -13.86 8.08
CA TYR A 41 7.17 -13.04 9.08
C TYR A 41 7.34 -13.76 10.43
N GLU A 42 6.48 -14.74 10.74
CA GLU A 42 6.62 -15.61 11.92
C GLU A 42 7.85 -16.53 11.81
N ASN A 43 8.22 -16.97 10.60
CA ASN A 43 9.37 -17.85 10.37
C ASN A 43 10.71 -17.17 10.66
N ILE A 44 10.73 -15.83 10.63
CA ILE A 44 11.89 -15.02 10.98
C ILE A 44 11.76 -14.41 12.40
N GLY A 45 10.84 -14.94 13.21
CA GLY A 45 10.74 -14.65 14.64
C GLY A 45 9.82 -13.50 15.05
N TYR A 46 9.03 -12.93 14.13
CA TYR A 46 8.14 -11.81 14.43
C TYR A 46 6.70 -12.24 14.69
N LYS A 47 6.06 -11.63 15.68
CA LYS A 47 4.66 -11.90 16.02
C LYS A 47 3.66 -11.17 15.10
N SER A 48 4.12 -10.14 14.41
CA SER A 48 3.32 -9.36 13.47
C SER A 48 4.19 -8.65 12.44
N ILE A 49 3.59 -8.32 11.29
CA ILE A 49 4.24 -7.50 10.26
C ILE A 49 4.66 -6.15 10.85
N PHE A 50 3.83 -5.53 11.70
CA PHE A 50 4.18 -4.27 12.36
C PHE A 50 5.45 -4.38 13.19
N SER A 51 5.59 -5.44 13.99
CA SER A 51 6.80 -5.64 14.80
C SER A 51 8.06 -5.84 13.96
N LEU A 52 7.93 -6.45 12.77
CA LEU A 52 9.02 -6.59 11.80
C LEU A 52 9.44 -5.23 11.26
N PHE A 53 8.49 -4.45 10.73
CA PHE A 53 8.79 -3.14 10.14
C PHE A 53 9.31 -2.14 11.18
N ASP A 54 8.81 -2.21 12.42
CA ASP A 54 9.34 -1.41 13.54
C ASP A 54 10.80 -1.74 13.85
N ASP A 55 11.18 -3.02 13.84
CA ASP A 55 12.58 -3.40 14.09
C ASP A 55 13.49 -2.98 12.93
N VAL A 56 13.07 -3.24 11.68
CA VAL A 56 13.82 -2.81 10.49
C VAL A 56 14.00 -1.28 10.48
N TYR A 57 12.98 -0.50 10.86
CA TYR A 57 13.05 0.96 10.97
C TYR A 57 14.03 1.40 12.06
N LYS A 58 13.95 0.84 13.28
CA LYS A 58 14.88 1.15 14.38
C LYS A 58 16.35 0.87 14.05
N ASN A 59 16.59 -0.12 13.20
CA ASN A 59 17.93 -0.47 12.72
C ASN A 59 18.41 0.40 11.54
N ASN A 60 17.63 1.41 11.11
CA ASN A 60 17.89 2.24 9.94
C ASN A 60 17.99 1.46 8.61
N LEU A 61 17.21 0.39 8.45
CA LEU A 61 17.26 -0.48 7.27
C LEU A 61 15.97 -0.47 6.45
N LEU A 62 14.97 0.30 6.86
CA LEU A 62 13.60 0.25 6.30
C LEU A 62 13.57 0.47 4.80
N TYR A 63 14.26 1.49 4.30
CA TYR A 63 14.24 1.80 2.88
C TYR A 63 14.89 0.69 2.03
N ALA A 64 16.11 0.26 2.38
CA ALA A 64 16.79 -0.83 1.68
C ALA A 64 15.98 -2.14 1.71
N PHE A 65 15.39 -2.46 2.86
CA PHE A 65 14.54 -3.64 3.04
C PHE A 65 13.28 -3.59 2.18
N ASP A 66 12.57 -2.46 2.19
CA ASP A 66 11.36 -2.26 1.37
C ASP A 66 11.66 -2.33 -0.13
N ILE A 67 12.78 -1.78 -0.61
CA ILE A 67 13.18 -1.90 -2.01
C ILE A 67 13.37 -3.38 -2.43
N MET A 68 13.93 -4.21 -1.55
CA MET A 68 14.07 -5.65 -1.83
C MET A 68 12.72 -6.38 -1.81
N LEU A 69 11.88 -6.10 -0.82
CA LEU A 69 10.53 -6.66 -0.74
C LEU A 69 9.68 -6.26 -1.95
N ARG A 70 9.73 -5.00 -2.35
CA ARG A 70 9.03 -4.46 -3.53
C ARG A 70 9.49 -5.13 -4.81
N ASN A 71 10.81 -5.34 -4.98
CA ASN A 71 11.32 -6.11 -6.12
C ASN A 71 10.78 -7.55 -6.10
N LYS A 72 10.77 -8.22 -4.93
CA LYS A 72 10.26 -9.58 -4.78
C LYS A 72 8.75 -9.67 -5.06
N ALA A 73 7.96 -8.70 -4.60
CA ALA A 73 6.53 -8.60 -4.89
C ALA A 73 6.28 -8.44 -6.40
N ILE A 74 7.00 -7.53 -7.06
CA ILE A 74 6.86 -7.30 -8.50
C ILE A 74 7.30 -8.53 -9.32
N GLU A 75 8.41 -9.15 -8.93
CA GLU A 75 8.91 -10.39 -9.56
C GLU A 75 7.88 -11.51 -9.47
N LYS A 76 7.23 -11.68 -8.31
CA LYS A 76 6.15 -12.65 -8.15
C LYS A 76 4.91 -12.25 -8.94
N PHE A 77 4.54 -10.97 -8.96
CA PHE A 77 3.36 -10.45 -9.65
C PHE A 77 3.39 -10.73 -11.16
N VAL A 78 4.55 -10.59 -11.81
CA VAL A 78 4.67 -10.87 -13.26
C VAL A 78 4.52 -12.35 -13.63
N THR A 79 4.48 -13.25 -12.64
CA THR A 79 4.16 -14.67 -12.88
C THR A 79 2.66 -14.95 -12.99
N ILE A 80 1.81 -13.98 -12.61
CA ILE A 80 0.36 -14.12 -12.72
C ILE A 80 -0.06 -14.06 -14.19
N LYS A 81 -0.97 -14.95 -14.60
CA LYS A 81 -1.56 -14.92 -15.94
C LYS A 81 -2.29 -13.59 -16.17
N ASN A 82 -2.04 -12.95 -17.31
CA ASN A 82 -2.61 -11.66 -17.67
C ASN A 82 -2.20 -10.52 -16.70
N TYR A 83 -1.02 -10.58 -16.08
CA TYR A 83 -0.52 -9.54 -15.17
C TYR A 83 -0.54 -8.13 -15.80
N LYS A 84 -0.41 -8.01 -17.13
CA LYS A 84 -0.45 -6.73 -17.84
C LYS A 84 -1.83 -6.05 -17.82
N ASP A 85 -2.90 -6.80 -17.55
CA ASP A 85 -4.28 -6.29 -17.52
C ASP A 85 -4.74 -5.90 -16.11
N ILE A 86 -3.94 -6.20 -15.08
CA ILE A 86 -4.27 -5.99 -13.68
C ILE A 86 -3.21 -5.13 -12.98
N LYS A 87 -3.55 -4.56 -11.83
CA LYS A 87 -2.63 -3.77 -11.00
C LYS A 87 -2.11 -4.58 -9.81
N LEU A 88 -0.91 -4.26 -9.37
CA LEU A 88 -0.36 -4.68 -8.08
C LEU A 88 -0.58 -3.57 -7.06
N PHE A 89 -1.26 -3.86 -5.96
CA PHE A 89 -1.33 -2.97 -4.80
C PHE A 89 -0.26 -3.39 -3.80
N TYR A 90 0.51 -2.41 -3.31
CA TYR A 90 1.64 -2.62 -2.42
C TYR A 90 1.55 -1.68 -1.22
N ASN A 91 1.47 -2.25 -0.02
CA ASN A 91 1.46 -1.53 1.24
C ASN A 91 2.79 -0.82 1.48
N LEU A 92 2.74 0.50 1.70
CA LEU A 92 3.91 1.35 1.84
C LEU A 92 4.04 1.88 3.28
N ASP A 93 5.22 1.72 3.86
CA ASP A 93 5.53 2.31 5.17
C ASP A 93 6.08 3.73 4.99
N ASN A 94 5.29 4.76 5.32
CA ASN A 94 5.64 6.17 5.11
C ASN A 94 6.91 6.61 5.84
N ARG A 95 7.33 5.89 6.90
CA ARG A 95 8.59 6.18 7.59
C ARG A 95 9.81 6.05 6.68
N LEU A 96 9.68 5.36 5.54
CA LEU A 96 10.73 5.28 4.53
C LEU A 96 11.21 6.66 4.04
N PHE A 97 10.36 7.69 4.09
CA PHE A 97 10.73 9.05 3.63
C PHE A 97 11.61 9.80 4.62
N GLU A 98 11.70 9.31 5.86
CA GLU A 98 12.56 9.85 6.91
C GLU A 98 13.96 9.21 6.87
N MET A 99 14.09 8.11 6.13
CA MET A 99 15.32 7.33 6.07
C MET A 99 16.43 8.10 5.36
N GLN A 100 17.63 8.10 5.94
CA GLN A 100 18.78 8.82 5.38
C GLN A 100 19.23 8.27 4.02
N ASP A 101 19.04 6.97 3.78
CA ASP A 101 19.37 6.29 2.53
C ASP A 101 18.24 6.37 1.48
N PHE A 102 17.15 7.08 1.77
CA PHE A 102 16.05 7.28 0.85
C PHE A 102 16.52 7.94 -0.45
N THR A 103 16.21 7.31 -1.58
CA THR A 103 16.47 7.87 -2.91
C THR A 103 15.27 7.72 -3.85
N LYS A 104 15.07 8.73 -4.72
CA LYS A 104 13.98 8.70 -5.71
C LYS A 104 14.32 7.79 -6.90
N GLY A 105 13.30 7.21 -7.52
CA GLY A 105 13.42 6.52 -8.82
C GLY A 105 13.75 5.02 -8.77
N ASN A 106 14.03 4.44 -7.60
CA ASN A 106 14.33 2.99 -7.52
C ASN A 106 13.11 2.11 -7.88
N THR A 107 11.89 2.53 -7.53
CA THR A 107 10.66 1.88 -8.02
C THR A 107 10.63 1.80 -9.54
N LEU A 108 10.96 2.90 -10.22
CA LEU A 108 10.94 2.95 -11.69
C LEU A 108 11.99 2.03 -12.29
N LYS A 109 13.16 1.90 -11.65
CA LYS A 109 14.18 0.93 -12.07
C LYS A 109 13.68 -0.50 -11.95
N ILE A 110 13.01 -0.85 -10.85
CA ILE A 110 12.42 -2.18 -10.65
C ILE A 110 11.33 -2.43 -11.72
N LEU A 111 10.40 -1.51 -11.92
CA LEU A 111 9.33 -1.68 -12.92
C LEU A 111 9.89 -1.85 -14.34
N LYS A 112 10.91 -1.06 -14.71
CA LYS A 112 11.60 -1.19 -16.01
C LYS A 112 12.26 -2.56 -16.20
N LYS A 113 12.83 -3.16 -15.14
CA LYS A 113 13.43 -4.51 -15.20
C LYS A 113 12.41 -5.57 -15.63
N PHE A 114 11.13 -5.37 -15.30
CA PHE A 114 10.05 -6.32 -15.57
C PHE A 114 9.07 -5.86 -16.67
N ASP A 115 9.44 -4.87 -17.48
CA ASP A 115 8.59 -4.31 -18.56
C ASP A 115 7.22 -3.81 -18.05
N LEU A 116 7.23 -3.17 -16.88
CA LEU A 116 6.04 -2.56 -16.27
C LEU A 116 6.11 -1.03 -16.33
N ASN A 117 4.94 -0.42 -16.52
CA ASN A 117 4.76 1.02 -16.39
C ASN A 117 4.28 1.38 -14.96
N LYS A 118 4.28 2.67 -14.62
CA LYS A 118 3.81 3.15 -13.30
C LYS A 118 2.36 2.72 -13.00
N ASN A 119 1.51 2.66 -14.01
CA ASN A 119 0.10 2.30 -13.84
C ASN A 119 -0.09 0.85 -13.41
N ALA A 120 0.91 -0.01 -13.53
CA ALA A 120 0.85 -1.38 -13.02
C ALA A 120 0.96 -1.47 -11.49
N LEU A 121 1.44 -0.42 -10.82
CA LEU A 121 1.65 -0.39 -9.37
C LEU A 121 0.78 0.68 -8.72
N CYS A 122 0.09 0.29 -7.64
CA CYS A 122 -0.62 1.19 -6.75
C CYS A 122 0.00 1.09 -5.36
N PHE A 123 0.42 2.22 -4.77
CA PHE A 123 0.85 2.23 -3.38
C PHE A 123 -0.36 2.42 -2.46
N GLU A 124 -0.41 1.62 -1.41
CA GLU A 124 -1.41 1.75 -0.35
C GLU A 124 -0.78 2.43 0.86
N ILE A 125 -1.53 3.39 1.42
CA ILE A 125 -1.12 4.15 2.59
C ILE A 125 -2.24 4.06 3.62
N SER A 126 -1.92 3.63 4.83
CA SER A 126 -2.91 3.51 5.89
C SER A 126 -3.13 4.84 6.61
N GLU A 127 -4.41 5.24 6.73
CA GLU A 127 -4.82 6.41 7.51
C GLU A 127 -4.38 6.31 8.99
N ARG A 128 -4.36 5.09 9.55
CA ARG A 128 -4.05 4.85 10.96
C ARG A 128 -2.59 5.13 11.31
N HIS A 129 -1.69 4.83 10.38
CA HIS A 129 -0.25 4.98 10.61
C HIS A 129 0.22 6.43 10.45
N GLU A 130 -0.40 7.21 9.56
CA GLU A 130 -0.08 8.64 9.39
C GLU A 130 -0.48 9.50 10.60
N ILE A 131 -1.58 9.16 11.29
CA ILE A 131 -1.99 9.89 12.49
C ILE A 131 -1.07 9.57 13.69
N ALA A 132 -0.49 8.36 13.71
CA ALA A 132 0.32 7.87 14.82
C ALA A 132 1.80 8.29 14.74
N CYS A 133 2.35 8.43 13.53
CA CYS A 133 3.73 8.88 13.33
C CYS A 133 3.74 10.38 13.09
N ASN A 134 4.45 11.14 13.94
CA ASN A 134 4.81 12.55 13.72
C ASN A 134 5.69 12.79 12.45
N SER A 135 5.72 11.83 11.53
CA SER A 135 6.26 11.99 10.20
C SER A 135 5.59 13.17 9.52
N ASN A 136 6.38 14.03 8.90
CA ASN A 136 5.88 15.25 8.28
C ASN A 136 4.98 14.86 7.10
N LEU A 137 3.68 14.71 7.36
CA LEU A 137 2.64 14.30 6.39
C LEU A 137 2.74 15.09 5.09
N GLU A 138 3.10 16.37 5.17
CA GLU A 138 3.36 17.22 4.00
C GLU A 138 4.48 16.69 3.10
N ASN A 139 5.59 16.21 3.66
CA ASN A 139 6.70 15.65 2.88
C ASN A 139 6.27 14.38 2.15
N VAL A 140 5.48 13.55 2.84
CA VAL A 140 4.91 12.30 2.31
C VAL A 140 3.97 12.62 1.13
N ILE A 141 3.02 13.54 1.34
CA ILE A 141 2.08 14.00 0.31
C ILE A 141 2.82 14.63 -0.89
N ASN A 142 3.79 15.50 -0.64
CA ASN A 142 4.58 16.13 -1.69
C ASN A 142 5.36 15.08 -2.50
N HIS A 143 5.95 14.08 -1.82
CA HIS A 143 6.62 12.99 -2.51
C HIS A 143 5.65 12.23 -3.43
N TYR A 144 4.45 11.93 -2.95
CA TYR A 144 3.46 11.21 -3.75
C TYR A 144 3.02 12.01 -4.97
N LYS A 145 2.71 13.29 -4.80
CA LYS A 145 2.32 14.19 -5.89
C LYS A 145 3.38 14.28 -6.97
N GLU A 146 4.66 14.31 -6.60
CA GLU A 146 5.78 14.34 -7.56
C GLU A 146 6.01 12.99 -8.26
N SER A 147 5.68 11.89 -7.60
CA SER A 147 6.02 10.55 -8.07
C SER A 147 5.16 10.08 -9.25
N ASP A 148 3.94 10.60 -9.36
CA ASP A 148 2.95 10.26 -10.40
C ASP A 148 2.70 8.74 -10.46
N PHE A 149 2.73 8.10 -9.28
CA PHE A 149 2.23 6.74 -9.08
C PHE A 149 0.76 6.74 -8.72
N CYS A 150 0.09 5.61 -8.98
CA CYS A 150 -1.27 5.42 -8.51
C CYS A 150 -1.26 5.23 -6.99
N ILE A 151 -2.08 5.98 -6.26
CA ILE A 151 -2.15 5.88 -4.80
C ILE A 151 -3.54 5.52 -4.33
N ALA A 152 -3.60 4.64 -3.33
CA ALA A 152 -4.79 4.27 -2.58
C ALA A 152 -4.63 4.66 -1.10
N ILE A 153 -5.66 5.24 -0.50
CA ILE A 153 -5.77 5.37 0.96
C ILE A 153 -6.48 4.13 1.50
N ASP A 154 -5.84 3.43 2.43
CA ASP A 154 -6.33 2.25 3.11
C ASP A 154 -7.02 2.59 4.45
N ASP A 155 -7.93 1.72 4.90
CA ASP A 155 -8.77 1.89 6.10
C ASP A 155 -9.55 3.23 6.17
N PHE A 156 -10.00 3.77 5.03
CA PHE A 156 -10.55 5.13 4.95
C PHE A 156 -11.78 5.33 5.84
N GLY A 157 -11.72 6.38 6.66
CA GLY A 157 -12.80 6.84 7.53
C GLY A 157 -12.74 6.30 8.96
N VAL A 158 -11.78 5.43 9.28
CA VAL A 158 -11.57 4.92 10.65
C VAL A 158 -10.64 5.82 11.46
N GLY A 159 -9.79 6.61 10.79
CA GLY A 159 -8.96 7.62 11.45
C GLY A 159 -9.70 8.96 11.69
N TYR A 160 -9.05 9.85 12.45
CA TYR A 160 -9.57 11.16 12.80
C TYR A 160 -9.50 12.20 11.65
N SER A 161 -8.78 11.90 10.55
CA SER A 161 -8.36 12.91 9.56
C SER A 161 -8.66 12.56 8.10
N GLY A 162 -9.44 11.52 7.81
CA GLY A 162 -9.64 10.98 6.46
C GLY A 162 -10.03 12.03 5.40
N TYR A 163 -10.94 12.96 5.72
CA TYR A 163 -11.32 14.02 4.78
C TYR A 163 -10.21 15.06 4.53
N LYS A 164 -9.41 15.37 5.55
CA LYS A 164 -8.25 16.27 5.37
C LYS A 164 -7.19 15.58 4.52
N LEU A 165 -6.90 14.32 4.80
CA LEU A 165 -5.98 13.53 3.99
C LEU A 165 -6.46 13.41 2.54
N LEU A 166 -7.75 13.15 2.33
CA LEU A 166 -8.37 13.11 1.01
C LEU A 166 -8.18 14.43 0.24
N TYR A 167 -8.38 15.56 0.93
CA TYR A 167 -8.23 16.90 0.37
C TYR A 167 -6.77 17.22 0.03
N ASP A 168 -5.86 16.98 0.97
CA ASP A 168 -4.45 17.33 0.80
C ASP A 168 -3.76 16.40 -0.22
N MET A 169 -4.16 15.12 -0.27
CA MET A 169 -3.52 14.11 -1.10
C MET A 169 -4.13 13.96 -2.49
N LEU A 170 -5.47 14.04 -2.62
CA LEU A 170 -6.22 13.69 -3.83
C LEU A 170 -5.80 12.33 -4.43
N PRO A 171 -6.01 11.22 -3.69
CA PRO A 171 -5.60 9.89 -4.14
C PRO A 171 -6.40 9.43 -5.37
N ASN A 172 -5.90 8.42 -6.07
CA ASN A 172 -6.65 7.80 -7.17
C ASN A 172 -7.75 6.86 -6.64
N ILE A 173 -7.53 6.28 -5.45
CA ILE A 173 -8.37 5.23 -4.88
C ILE A 173 -8.55 5.47 -3.37
N ILE A 174 -9.73 5.16 -2.84
CA ILE A 174 -9.96 4.96 -1.41
C ILE A 174 -10.47 3.53 -1.17
N LYS A 175 -9.96 2.87 -0.13
CA LYS A 175 -10.43 1.57 0.34
C LYS A 175 -11.30 1.79 1.58
N ILE A 176 -12.58 1.41 1.50
CA ILE A 176 -13.52 1.55 2.61
C ILE A 176 -13.30 0.38 3.58
N ASP A 177 -12.91 0.69 4.81
CA ASP A 177 -12.64 -0.28 5.87
C ASP A 177 -13.87 -1.18 6.12
N ARG A 178 -13.61 -2.46 6.37
CA ARG A 178 -14.59 -3.46 6.81
C ARG A 178 -15.47 -3.01 7.98
N PHE A 179 -15.00 -2.11 8.85
CA PHE A 179 -15.78 -1.52 9.92
C PHE A 179 -17.06 -0.89 9.38
N PHE A 180 -16.99 -0.16 8.26
CA PHE A 180 -18.16 0.46 7.63
C PHE A 180 -19.01 -0.52 6.85
N LEU A 181 -18.41 -1.58 6.31
CA LEU A 181 -19.09 -2.53 5.43
C LEU A 181 -19.76 -3.68 6.20
N ALA A 182 -19.25 -4.04 7.38
CA ALA A 182 -19.80 -5.10 8.21
C ALA A 182 -21.21 -4.75 8.73
N ASN A 183 -22.17 -5.64 8.48
CA ASN A 183 -23.59 -5.50 8.85
C ASN A 183 -24.25 -4.23 8.27
N LEU A 184 -23.81 -3.78 7.08
CA LEU A 184 -24.33 -2.59 6.42
C LEU A 184 -25.84 -2.65 6.17
N GLU A 185 -26.40 -3.84 5.96
CA GLU A 185 -27.83 -4.08 5.80
C GLU A 185 -28.64 -3.82 7.08
N LYS A 186 -28.03 -3.94 8.26
CA LYS A 186 -28.68 -3.74 9.56
C LYS A 186 -28.41 -2.37 10.18
N ASP A 187 -27.35 -1.69 9.76
CA ASP A 187 -26.94 -0.41 10.33
C ASP A 187 -27.25 0.77 9.39
N ALA A 188 -28.30 1.53 9.73
CA ALA A 188 -28.70 2.71 8.96
C ALA A 188 -27.64 3.82 8.98
N LYS A 189 -26.87 3.97 10.07
CA LYS A 189 -25.82 4.99 10.17
C LYS A 189 -24.66 4.65 9.24
N LYS A 190 -24.22 3.39 9.23
CA LYS A 190 -23.19 2.94 8.29
C LYS A 190 -23.61 3.13 6.83
N ARG A 191 -24.87 2.85 6.48
CA ARG A 191 -25.39 3.11 5.12
C ARG A 191 -25.28 4.57 4.71
N VAL A 192 -25.66 5.48 5.59
CA VAL A 192 -25.56 6.92 5.33
C VAL A 192 -24.09 7.33 5.16
N MET A 193 -23.21 6.87 6.06
CA MET A 193 -21.77 7.16 5.99
C MET A 193 -21.14 6.65 4.70
N VAL A 194 -21.30 5.36 4.37
CA VAL A 194 -20.77 4.76 3.13
C VAL A 194 -21.31 5.47 1.90
N LYS A 195 -22.62 5.78 1.85
CA LYS A 195 -23.22 6.54 0.74
C LYS A 195 -22.57 7.91 0.57
N SER A 196 -22.35 8.63 1.67
CA SER A 196 -21.68 9.95 1.65
C SER A 196 -20.25 9.86 1.16
N ILE A 197 -19.48 8.88 1.64
CA ILE A 197 -18.10 8.61 1.20
C ILE A 197 -18.09 8.30 -0.30
N CYS A 198 -18.95 7.40 -0.76
CA CYS A 198 -19.03 7.03 -2.17
C CYS A 198 -19.37 8.23 -3.06
N ASN A 199 -20.37 9.03 -2.67
CA ASN A 199 -20.77 10.21 -3.43
C ASN A 199 -19.63 11.22 -3.55
N LEU A 200 -18.90 11.48 -2.45
CA LEU A 200 -17.75 12.38 -2.45
C LEU A 200 -16.65 11.87 -3.38
N ALA A 201 -16.27 10.58 -3.25
CA ALA A 201 -15.23 9.99 -4.10
C ALA A 201 -15.60 10.09 -5.59
N ILE A 202 -16.85 9.78 -5.95
CA ILE A 202 -17.34 9.89 -7.34
C ILE A 202 -17.23 11.33 -7.85
N GLN A 203 -17.64 12.32 -7.05
CA GLN A 203 -17.55 13.74 -7.43
C GLN A 203 -16.10 14.21 -7.61
N LEU A 204 -15.16 13.65 -6.85
CA LEU A 204 -13.73 13.94 -6.95
C LEU A 204 -13.02 13.09 -8.02
N GLY A 205 -13.71 12.18 -8.72
CA GLY A 205 -13.11 11.27 -9.70
C GLY A 205 -12.24 10.16 -9.09
N ILE A 206 -12.43 9.88 -7.80
CA ILE A 206 -11.69 8.88 -7.02
C ILE A 206 -12.40 7.53 -7.12
N LYS A 207 -11.64 6.46 -7.36
CA LYS A 207 -12.19 5.09 -7.37
C LYS A 207 -12.36 4.56 -5.95
N ILE A 208 -13.30 3.66 -5.76
CA ILE A 208 -13.62 3.09 -4.45
C ILE A 208 -13.37 1.59 -4.51
N ILE A 209 -12.72 1.07 -3.48
CA ILE A 209 -12.59 -0.35 -3.19
C ILE A 209 -13.31 -0.62 -1.87
N ALA A 210 -14.03 -1.72 -1.80
CA ALA A 210 -14.69 -2.19 -0.58
C ALA A 210 -13.89 -3.35 0.01
N GLU A 211 -13.62 -3.31 1.31
CA GLU A 211 -12.86 -4.34 2.02
C GLU A 211 -13.68 -5.09 3.06
N GLY A 212 -13.44 -6.39 3.20
CA GLY A 212 -14.13 -7.25 4.17
C GLY A 212 -14.83 -8.42 3.52
#